data_AF-A0A2M8JR26-F1
#
_entry.id   AF-A0A2M8JR26-F1
#
_cell.length_a   1.000
_cell.length_b   1.000
_cell.length_c   1.000
_cell.angle_alpha   90.00
_cell.angle_beta   90.00
_cell.angle_gamma   90.00
#
_symmetry.space_group_name_H-M   'P 1'
#
loop_
_entity.id
_entity.type
_entity.pdbx_description
1 polymer ?
#
loop_
_entity_poly.entity_id
_entity_poly.type
_entity_poly.pdbx_seq_one_letter_code
_entity_poly.pdbx_strand_id
1 'polypeptide(L)'
;MDFSIELAKSLIDSAEEFPVDLEKAWVWLGYSRKDKALETLKSYFVEGEDFVFHQSGEWRQGGRSKDLYRLTVNCLKEFGMIARTDQGKQIRKYFLECEKIAKAKPERPPIGAYIERVKSIYENSHNIPRGYWTVLSEASGLLLWVETVLKLPVDKFDLMDGSIGIHWANYRTDKPWSRDRQQYHYHFSDGRIVKAWSYHNSEMVEFRTWLENEYKFKLMPSYLLRKYGAISLESCSVA
;
A
#
# COMPACT_ATOMS: atom_id res chain seq x y z
N MET A 1 22.89 17.25 23.71
CA MET A 1 22.13 16.12 23.16
C MET A 1 22.30 16.19 21.66
N ASP A 2 22.91 15.17 21.07
CA ASP A 2 23.18 15.13 19.64
C ASP A 2 21.91 14.80 18.85
N PHE A 3 21.83 15.25 17.60
CA PHE A 3 20.68 15.00 16.74
C PHE A 3 20.67 13.52 16.31
N SER A 4 19.57 12.79 16.57
CA SER A 4 19.45 11.36 16.27
C SER A 4 18.27 11.04 15.33
N ILE A 5 18.23 9.81 14.82
CA ILE A 5 17.13 9.31 13.97
C ILE A 5 15.80 9.32 14.72
N GLU A 6 15.82 8.92 15.99
CA GLU A 6 14.64 8.86 16.86
C GLU A 6 14.10 10.26 17.12
N LEU A 7 14.98 11.23 17.37
CA LEU A 7 14.61 12.62 17.53
C LEU A 7 13.96 13.16 16.26
N ALA A 8 14.59 12.94 15.10
CA ALA A 8 14.05 13.43 13.84
C ALA A 8 12.68 12.82 13.50
N LYS A 9 12.47 11.53 13.78
CA LYS A 9 11.14 10.88 13.68
C LYS A 9 10.14 11.55 14.62
N SER A 10 10.49 11.74 15.90
CA SER A 10 9.60 12.38 16.86
C SER A 10 9.18 13.81 16.47
N LEU A 11 10.06 14.54 15.77
CA LEU A 11 9.75 15.88 15.26
C LEU A 11 8.80 15.81 14.06
N ILE A 12 8.99 14.85 13.15
CA ILE A 12 8.11 14.63 11.98
C ILE A 12 6.72 14.16 12.42
N ASP A 13 6.63 13.31 13.43
CA ASP A 13 5.39 12.74 13.93
C ASP A 13 4.65 13.69 14.90
N SER A 14 5.23 14.87 15.19
CA SER A 14 4.60 15.88 16.05
C SER A 14 3.35 16.46 15.39
N ALA A 15 2.29 16.64 16.19
CA ALA A 15 1.09 17.35 15.76
C ALA A 15 1.23 18.89 15.83
N GLU A 16 2.29 19.39 16.46
CA GLU A 16 2.58 20.83 16.52
C GLU A 16 3.16 21.34 15.20
N GLU A 17 2.73 22.53 14.76
CA GLU A 17 3.23 23.19 13.55
C GLU A 17 4.69 23.64 13.68
N PHE A 18 5.08 24.13 14.86
CA PHE A 18 6.44 24.60 15.19
C PHE A 18 7.08 23.77 16.33
N PRO A 19 7.37 22.47 16.12
CA PRO A 19 7.78 21.58 17.20
C PRO A 19 9.23 21.79 17.65
N VAL A 20 10.05 22.47 16.85
CA VAL A 20 11.50 22.60 17.08
C VAL A 20 11.79 23.82 17.94
N ASP A 21 12.43 23.62 19.10
CA ASP A 21 12.91 24.72 19.95
C ASP A 21 14.30 25.18 19.51
N LEU A 22 14.48 26.48 19.22
CA LEU A 22 15.77 27.04 18.84
C LEU A 22 16.85 26.73 19.89
N GLU A 23 16.53 26.74 21.19
CA GLU A 23 17.49 26.45 22.28
C GLU A 23 18.16 25.08 22.13
N LYS A 24 17.49 24.14 21.45
CA LYS A 24 18.04 22.84 21.11
C LYS A 24 18.62 22.84 19.68
N ALA A 25 17.91 23.44 18.74
CA ALA A 25 18.28 23.46 17.33
C ALA A 25 19.66 24.07 17.07
N TRP A 26 20.04 25.17 17.73
CA TRP A 26 21.37 25.78 17.50
C TRP A 26 22.52 24.85 17.90
N VAL A 27 22.31 24.02 18.93
CA VAL A 27 23.26 23.00 19.38
C VAL A 27 23.30 21.84 18.38
N TRP A 28 22.13 21.36 17.93
CA TRP A 28 22.04 20.32 16.90
C TRP A 28 22.70 20.73 15.58
N LEU A 29 22.61 22.01 15.23
CA LEU A 29 23.24 22.59 14.06
C LEU A 29 24.72 22.91 14.29
N GLY A 30 25.28 22.66 15.47
CA GLY A 30 26.71 22.84 15.74
C GLY A 30 27.18 24.29 15.81
N TYR A 31 26.28 25.26 16.02
CA TYR A 31 26.70 26.64 16.25
C TYR A 31 27.41 26.74 17.60
N SER A 32 28.51 27.50 17.66
CA SER A 32 29.21 27.77 18.92
C SER A 32 28.48 28.79 19.79
N ARG A 33 27.66 29.66 19.16
CA ARG A 33 26.87 30.68 19.83
C ARG A 33 25.45 30.75 19.28
N LYS A 34 24.47 30.80 20.19
CA LYS A 34 23.04 30.92 19.86
C LYS A 34 22.70 32.20 19.11
N ASP A 35 23.34 33.33 19.43
CA ASP A 35 23.05 34.61 18.76
C ASP A 35 23.39 34.56 17.27
N LYS A 36 24.42 33.82 16.88
CA LYS A 36 24.76 33.59 15.47
C LYS A 36 23.80 32.67 14.75
N ALA A 37 23.27 31.65 15.43
CA ALA A 37 22.18 30.87 14.90
C ALA A 37 20.92 31.74 14.73
N LEU A 38 20.59 32.57 15.72
CA LEU A 38 19.43 33.44 15.67
C LEU A 38 19.53 34.50 14.55
N GLU A 39 20.71 35.10 14.35
CA GLU A 39 20.98 36.01 13.24
C GLU A 39 20.78 35.32 11.89
N THR A 40 21.25 34.07 11.76
CA THR A 40 21.03 33.26 10.54
C THR A 40 19.54 32.94 10.36
N LEU A 41 18.84 32.55 11.43
CA LEU A 41 17.42 32.24 11.40
C LEU A 41 16.62 33.44 10.86
N LYS A 42 16.84 34.63 11.43
CA LYS A 42 16.12 35.85 11.05
C LYS A 42 16.47 36.40 9.67
N SER A 43 17.62 36.02 9.11
CA SER A 43 18.06 36.53 7.80
C SER A 43 17.65 35.63 6.62
N TYR A 44 17.49 34.33 6.85
CA TYR A 44 17.19 33.36 5.79
C TYR A 44 15.76 32.81 5.83
N PHE A 45 15.04 32.96 6.93
CA PHE A 45 13.72 32.36 7.14
C PHE A 45 12.66 33.41 7.48
N VAL A 46 11.39 33.07 7.23
CA VAL A 46 10.25 33.97 7.39
C VAL A 46 9.53 33.73 8.71
N GLU A 47 9.41 34.78 9.53
CA GLU A 47 8.61 34.72 10.76
C GLU A 47 7.11 34.57 10.43
N GLY A 48 6.44 33.62 11.07
CA GLY A 48 5.05 33.24 10.80
C GLY A 48 4.89 32.08 9.81
N GLU A 49 5.93 31.75 9.04
CA GLU A 49 5.93 30.60 8.11
C GLU A 49 6.94 29.52 8.55
N ASP A 50 8.21 29.93 8.72
CA ASP A 50 9.30 29.02 9.06
C ASP A 50 9.54 28.92 10.58
N PHE A 51 9.34 30.03 11.28
CA PHE A 51 9.47 30.10 12.73
C PHE A 51 8.51 31.11 13.34
N VAL A 52 8.22 30.95 14.63
CA VAL A 52 7.47 31.91 15.43
C VAL A 52 8.29 32.34 16.64
N PHE A 53 8.11 33.59 17.03
CA PHE A 53 8.70 34.17 18.22
C PHE A 53 7.63 34.40 19.29
N HIS A 54 7.90 33.92 20.50
CA HIS A 54 7.10 34.23 21.68
C HIS A 54 7.99 34.86 22.75
N GLN A 55 7.58 36.03 23.20
CA GLN A 55 8.16 36.61 24.39
C GLN A 55 7.56 35.92 25.61
N SER A 56 8.33 35.10 26.32
CA SER A 56 7.88 34.50 27.57
C SER A 56 7.71 35.59 28.63
N GLY A 57 6.52 35.63 29.23
CA GLY A 57 5.97 36.75 29.99
C GLY A 57 6.64 37.09 31.32
N GLU A 58 6.45 38.39 31.64
CA GLU A 58 6.61 39.14 32.90
C GLU A 58 7.99 39.24 33.57
N TRP A 59 8.40 40.50 33.76
CA TRP A 59 9.47 40.97 34.63
C TRP A 59 9.22 40.53 36.08
N ARG A 60 9.58 39.30 36.43
CA ARG A 60 9.85 38.94 37.83
C ARG A 60 11.17 39.60 38.20
N GLN A 61 11.12 40.54 39.16
CA GLN A 61 12.27 41.29 39.67
C GLN A 61 13.54 40.42 39.73
N GLY A 62 14.46 40.62 38.78
CA GLY A 62 15.77 39.95 38.73
C GLY A 62 15.97 38.83 37.69
N GLY A 63 14.95 38.42 36.92
CA GLY A 63 15.07 37.37 35.88
C GLY A 63 15.08 37.90 34.45
N ARG A 64 16.06 37.49 33.62
CA ARG A 64 16.12 37.83 32.19
C ARG A 64 14.97 37.12 31.45
N SER A 65 14.11 37.89 30.76
CA SER A 65 13.10 37.33 29.85
C SER A 65 13.76 36.38 28.85
N LYS A 66 13.16 35.21 28.62
CA LYS A 66 13.66 34.23 27.66
C LYS A 66 12.87 34.38 26.37
N ASP A 67 13.52 34.93 25.37
CA ASP A 67 13.06 34.91 23.99
C ASP A 67 12.91 33.45 23.53
N LEU A 68 11.69 33.02 23.19
CA LEU A 68 11.41 31.65 22.73
C LEU A 68 11.17 31.67 21.22
N TYR A 69 12.03 30.97 20.48
CA TYR A 69 11.88 30.78 19.04
C TYR A 69 11.53 29.32 18.76
N ARG A 70 10.43 29.10 18.03
CA ARG A 70 9.93 27.78 17.65
C ARG A 70 9.93 27.68 16.13
N LEU A 71 10.50 26.62 15.57
CA LEU A 71 10.70 26.44 14.13
C LEU A 71 9.85 25.28 13.63
N THR A 72 9.45 25.34 12.36
CA THR A 72 8.90 24.18 11.67
C THR A 72 9.98 23.12 11.44
N VAL A 73 9.56 21.87 11.19
CA VAL A 73 10.51 20.80 10.83
C VAL A 73 11.22 21.12 9.51
N ASN A 74 10.53 21.74 8.55
CA ASN A 74 11.12 22.13 7.27
C ASN A 74 12.16 23.24 7.44
N CYS A 75 11.89 24.24 8.27
CA CYS A 75 12.89 25.25 8.62
C CYS A 75 14.15 24.60 9.20
N LEU A 76 14.04 23.64 10.14
CA LEU A 76 15.21 22.92 10.66
C LEU A 76 16.00 22.17 9.57
N LYS A 77 15.32 21.56 8.59
CA LYS A 77 15.97 20.87 7.46
C LYS A 77 16.82 21.85 6.66
N GLU A 78 16.20 22.94 6.21
CA GLU A 78 16.85 23.97 5.41
C GLU A 78 17.95 24.66 6.18
N PHE A 79 17.75 24.89 7.48
CA PHE A 79 18.76 25.45 8.36
C PHE A 79 19.99 24.54 8.43
N GLY A 80 19.80 23.22 8.50
CA GLY A 80 20.88 22.24 8.37
C GLY A 80 21.59 22.28 7.01
N MET A 81 20.91 22.67 5.92
CA MET A 81 21.52 22.78 4.59
C MET A 81 22.46 23.98 4.46
N ILE A 82 22.13 25.10 5.12
CA ILE A 82 22.92 26.33 5.09
C ILE A 82 23.92 26.44 6.25
N ALA A 83 23.70 25.71 7.35
CA ALA A 83 24.63 25.64 8.47
C ALA A 83 25.97 25.07 8.00
N ARG A 84 27.00 25.93 8.00
CA ARG A 84 28.37 25.58 7.57
C ARG A 84 29.13 24.83 8.67
N THR A 85 28.54 23.78 9.21
CA THR A 85 29.04 22.99 10.34
C THR A 85 29.00 21.49 10.02
N ASP A 86 29.81 20.70 10.73
CA ASP A 86 29.79 19.25 10.56
C ASP A 86 28.47 18.64 11.01
N GLN A 87 27.86 19.15 12.09
CA GLN A 87 26.53 18.70 12.51
C GLN A 87 25.42 19.10 11.51
N GLY A 88 25.49 20.31 10.93
CA GLY A 88 24.58 20.72 9.85
C GLY A 88 24.68 19.76 8.64
N LYS A 89 25.90 19.38 8.26
CA LYS A 89 26.15 18.37 7.21
C LYS A 89 25.54 17.00 7.55
N GLN A 90 25.57 16.58 8.82
CA GLN A 90 24.94 15.33 9.27
C GLN A 90 23.42 15.40 9.16
N ILE A 91 22.80 16.49 9.61
CA ILE A 91 21.35 16.73 9.49
C ILE A 91 20.92 16.70 8.02
N ARG A 92 21.64 17.39 7.13
CA ARG A 92 21.36 17.37 5.69
C ARG A 92 21.44 15.96 5.12
N LYS A 93 22.51 15.21 5.42
CA LYS A 93 22.66 13.82 4.97
C LYS A 93 21.50 12.95 5.46
N TYR A 94 21.09 13.12 6.71
CA TYR A 94 19.99 12.37 7.29
C TYR A 94 18.68 12.58 6.52
N PHE A 95 18.28 13.82 6.27
CA PHE A 95 17.04 14.09 5.53
C PHE A 95 17.09 13.61 4.08
N LEU A 96 18.26 13.68 3.43
CA LEU A 96 18.45 13.10 2.10
C LEU A 96 18.32 11.57 2.10
N GLU A 97 18.79 10.87 3.14
CA GLU A 97 18.60 9.43 3.28
C GLU A 97 17.12 9.08 3.54
N CYS A 98 16.40 9.88 4.35
CA CYS A 98 14.96 9.73 4.50
C CYS A 98 14.21 9.87 3.17
N GLU A 99 14.58 10.83 2.33
CA GLU A 99 14.00 10.99 0.98
C GLU A 99 14.32 9.80 0.07
N LYS A 100 15.56 9.28 0.11
CA LYS A 100 15.93 8.07 -0.64
C LYS A 100 15.10 6.87 -0.19
N ILE A 101 14.93 6.67 1.11
CA ILE A 101 14.12 5.58 1.68
C ILE A 101 12.65 5.76 1.26
N ALA A 102 12.11 6.98 1.32
CA ALA A 102 10.74 7.26 0.89
C ALA A 102 10.54 6.97 -0.61
N LYS A 103 11.52 7.33 -1.45
CA LYS A 103 11.51 7.01 -2.90
C LYS A 103 11.78 5.53 -3.19
N ALA A 104 12.47 4.83 -2.30
CA ALA A 104 12.76 3.40 -2.41
C ALA A 104 11.63 2.52 -1.85
N LYS A 105 10.64 3.09 -1.14
CA LYS A 105 9.38 2.37 -0.92
C LYS A 105 8.81 2.07 -2.30
N PRO A 106 8.57 0.80 -2.64
CA PRO A 106 7.97 0.49 -3.93
C PRO A 106 6.66 1.28 -4.01
N GLU A 107 6.46 1.99 -5.12
CA GLU A 107 5.10 2.27 -5.58
C GLU A 107 4.27 1.00 -5.38
N ARG A 108 3.00 1.13 -4.96
CA ARG A 108 2.12 -0.01 -4.67
C ARG A 108 2.44 -1.14 -5.66
N PRO A 109 2.75 -2.36 -5.19
CA PRO A 109 3.21 -3.43 -6.07
C PRO A 109 2.28 -3.50 -7.28
N PRO A 110 2.81 -3.70 -8.50
CA PRO A 110 2.00 -3.76 -9.71
C PRO A 110 0.77 -4.61 -9.43
N ILE A 111 -0.42 -4.07 -9.74
CA ILE A 111 -1.66 -4.79 -9.50
C ILE A 111 -1.56 -6.12 -10.23
N GLY A 112 -1.67 -7.21 -9.47
CA GLY A 112 -1.57 -8.55 -10.02
C GLY A 112 -2.71 -8.86 -11.01
N ALA A 113 -2.45 -9.76 -11.96
CA ALA A 113 -3.40 -10.12 -13.02
C ALA A 113 -4.74 -10.62 -12.47
N TYR A 114 -4.75 -11.35 -11.33
CA TYR A 114 -6.01 -11.78 -10.72
C TYR A 114 -6.71 -10.66 -9.95
N ILE A 115 -5.98 -9.71 -9.35
CA ILE A 115 -6.60 -8.52 -8.76
C ILE A 115 -7.31 -7.68 -9.85
N GLU A 116 -6.67 -7.46 -11.01
CA GLU A 116 -7.32 -6.79 -12.14
C GLU A 116 -8.54 -7.57 -12.64
N ARG A 117 -8.43 -8.89 -12.69
CA ARG A 117 -9.54 -9.76 -13.07
C ARG A 117 -10.73 -9.62 -12.13
N VAL A 118 -10.53 -9.64 -10.81
CA VAL A 118 -11.61 -9.50 -9.81
C VAL A 118 -12.29 -8.14 -9.92
N LYS A 119 -11.53 -7.06 -10.13
CA LYS A 119 -12.11 -5.73 -10.37
C LYS A 119 -13.02 -5.73 -11.59
N SER A 120 -12.55 -6.27 -12.72
CA SER A 120 -13.34 -6.36 -13.95
C SER A 120 -14.59 -7.22 -13.77
N ILE A 121 -14.53 -8.29 -12.98
CA ILE A 121 -15.71 -9.10 -12.64
C ILE A 121 -16.73 -8.30 -11.83
N TYR A 122 -16.29 -7.53 -10.84
CA TYR A 122 -17.17 -6.68 -10.04
C TYR A 122 -17.87 -5.63 -10.91
N GLU A 123 -17.13 -4.96 -11.81
CA GLU A 123 -17.69 -4.00 -12.76
C GLU A 123 -18.72 -4.64 -13.70
N ASN A 124 -18.51 -5.89 -14.12
CA ASN A 124 -19.46 -6.62 -14.96
C ASN A 124 -20.64 -7.24 -14.21
N SER A 125 -20.67 -7.19 -12.87
CA SER A 125 -21.65 -7.95 -12.07
C SER A 125 -23.10 -7.56 -12.36
N HIS A 126 -23.35 -6.33 -12.79
CA HIS A 126 -24.68 -5.85 -13.18
C HIS A 126 -25.22 -6.52 -14.45
N ASN A 127 -24.36 -7.15 -15.27
CA ASN A 127 -24.77 -7.91 -16.45
C ASN A 127 -25.24 -9.33 -16.13
N ILE A 128 -25.04 -9.79 -14.89
CA ILE A 128 -25.47 -11.12 -14.46
C ILE A 128 -26.99 -11.06 -14.21
N PRO A 129 -27.78 -11.93 -14.86
CA PRO A 129 -29.23 -11.89 -14.65
C PRO A 129 -29.63 -12.23 -13.22
N ARG A 130 -30.70 -11.59 -12.74
CA ARG A 130 -31.20 -11.79 -11.39
C ARG A 130 -31.53 -13.27 -11.12
N GLY A 131 -31.08 -13.79 -9.98
CA GLY A 131 -31.27 -15.20 -9.59
C GLY A 131 -30.17 -16.14 -10.08
N TYR A 132 -29.13 -15.60 -10.74
CA TYR A 132 -27.99 -16.36 -11.24
C TYR A 132 -26.68 -15.86 -10.65
N TRP A 133 -25.67 -16.73 -10.65
CA TRP A 133 -24.29 -16.47 -10.27
C TRP A 133 -23.34 -16.95 -11.38
N THR A 134 -22.05 -16.62 -11.27
CA THR A 134 -21.05 -17.04 -12.27
C THR A 134 -19.84 -17.66 -11.59
N VAL A 135 -19.21 -18.62 -12.27
CA VAL A 135 -17.92 -19.17 -11.81
C VAL A 135 -16.87 -18.08 -11.68
N LEU A 136 -16.91 -17.08 -12.57
CA LEU A 136 -16.03 -15.91 -12.55
C LEU A 136 -16.10 -15.18 -11.20
N SER A 137 -17.30 -14.79 -10.77
CA SER A 137 -17.49 -14.12 -9.48
C SER A 137 -17.14 -15.04 -8.32
N GLU A 138 -17.61 -16.29 -8.35
CA GLU A 138 -17.54 -17.15 -7.17
C GLU A 138 -16.17 -17.78 -6.94
N ALA A 139 -15.34 -17.90 -7.99
CA ALA A 139 -13.95 -18.35 -7.86
C ALA A 139 -12.97 -17.24 -7.42
N SER A 140 -13.41 -15.99 -7.32
CA SER A 140 -12.52 -14.83 -7.10
C SER A 140 -11.60 -14.98 -5.89
N GLY A 141 -12.10 -15.52 -4.78
CA GLY A 141 -11.29 -15.78 -3.59
C GLY A 141 -10.13 -16.74 -3.84
N LEU A 142 -10.36 -17.80 -4.61
CA LEU A 142 -9.32 -18.76 -4.98
C LEU A 142 -8.29 -18.14 -5.93
N LEU A 143 -8.72 -17.31 -6.88
CA LEU A 143 -7.82 -16.59 -7.79
C LEU A 143 -6.85 -15.69 -6.98
N LEU A 144 -7.39 -14.89 -6.07
CA LEU A 144 -6.59 -14.02 -5.21
C LEU A 144 -5.66 -14.83 -4.32
N TRP A 145 -6.10 -15.97 -3.79
CA TRP A 145 -5.23 -16.85 -3.00
C TRP A 145 -4.04 -17.36 -3.81
N VAL A 146 -4.25 -17.78 -5.07
CA VAL A 146 -3.14 -18.21 -5.94
C VAL A 146 -2.13 -17.08 -6.16
N GLU A 147 -2.58 -15.87 -6.43
CA GLU A 147 -1.66 -14.74 -6.67
C GLU A 147 -0.97 -14.25 -5.39
N THR A 148 -1.69 -14.17 -4.28
CA THR A 148 -1.18 -13.54 -3.05
C THR A 148 -0.42 -14.50 -2.14
N VAL A 149 -0.82 -15.78 -2.11
CA VAL A 149 -0.22 -16.81 -1.26
C VAL A 149 0.81 -17.62 -2.02
N LEU A 150 0.47 -18.13 -3.21
CA LEU A 150 1.42 -18.91 -4.01
C LEU A 150 2.41 -18.05 -4.79
N LYS A 151 2.12 -16.75 -4.96
CA LYS A 151 2.99 -15.77 -5.64
C LYS A 151 3.45 -16.22 -7.04
N LEU A 152 2.57 -16.92 -7.74
CA LEU A 152 2.85 -17.37 -9.11
C LEU A 152 2.81 -16.17 -10.08
N PRO A 153 3.62 -16.20 -11.16
CA PRO A 153 3.68 -15.15 -12.16
C PRO A 153 2.47 -15.23 -13.10
N VAL A 154 1.27 -14.98 -12.57
CA VAL A 154 0.02 -15.05 -13.31
C VAL A 154 -0.04 -13.88 -14.31
N ASP A 155 -0.38 -14.19 -15.55
CA ASP A 155 -0.64 -13.21 -16.61
C ASP A 155 -2.15 -13.09 -16.92
N LYS A 156 -2.56 -11.94 -17.47
CA LYS A 156 -3.94 -11.63 -17.82
C LYS A 156 -4.54 -12.52 -18.91
N PHE A 157 -3.71 -13.17 -19.73
CA PHE A 157 -4.17 -14.14 -20.72
C PHE A 157 -4.33 -15.55 -20.12
N ASP A 158 -3.95 -15.73 -18.86
CA ASP A 158 -3.64 -17.02 -18.28
C ASP A 158 -4.51 -17.39 -17.06
N LEU A 159 -5.76 -16.95 -17.10
CA LEU A 159 -6.68 -17.00 -15.98
C LEU A 159 -7.23 -18.42 -15.69
N MET A 160 -7.13 -18.85 -14.44
CA MET A 160 -7.57 -20.16 -13.96
C MET A 160 -9.09 -20.32 -13.90
N ASP A 161 -9.84 -19.21 -13.84
CA ASP A 161 -11.30 -19.20 -13.85
C ASP A 161 -11.90 -19.93 -15.06
N GLY A 162 -11.24 -19.91 -16.21
CA GLY A 162 -11.61 -20.70 -17.39
C GLY A 162 -11.52 -22.21 -17.13
N SER A 163 -10.45 -22.67 -16.48
CA SER A 163 -10.31 -24.07 -16.07
C SER A 163 -11.39 -24.47 -15.07
N ILE A 164 -11.66 -23.64 -14.07
CA ILE A 164 -12.74 -23.87 -13.09
C ILE A 164 -14.09 -23.99 -13.83
N GLY A 165 -14.37 -23.07 -14.75
CA GLY A 165 -15.62 -23.06 -15.51
C GLY A 165 -15.84 -24.32 -16.35
N ILE A 166 -14.81 -24.80 -17.03
CA ILE A 166 -14.86 -26.04 -17.84
C ILE A 166 -15.14 -27.24 -16.94
N HIS A 167 -14.39 -27.40 -15.85
CA HIS A 167 -14.55 -28.56 -14.99
C HIS A 167 -15.87 -28.54 -14.21
N TRP A 168 -16.34 -27.36 -13.79
CA TRP A 168 -17.67 -27.22 -13.18
C TRP A 168 -18.77 -27.60 -14.16
N ALA A 169 -18.70 -27.08 -15.39
CA ALA A 169 -19.67 -27.39 -16.43
C ALA A 169 -19.77 -28.89 -16.71
N ASN A 170 -18.64 -29.61 -16.68
CA ASN A 170 -18.61 -31.06 -16.84
C ASN A 170 -19.14 -31.79 -15.59
N TYR A 171 -18.74 -31.35 -14.40
CA TYR A 171 -19.10 -32.00 -13.13
C TYR A 171 -20.61 -31.99 -12.86
N ARG A 172 -21.27 -30.88 -13.19
CA ARG A 172 -22.72 -30.70 -12.97
C ARG A 172 -23.60 -31.42 -13.99
N THR A 173 -23.03 -31.92 -15.08
CA THR A 173 -23.79 -32.60 -16.14
C THR A 173 -24.51 -33.82 -15.56
N ASP A 174 -25.79 -33.96 -15.93
CA ASP A 174 -26.69 -35.04 -15.48
C ASP A 174 -26.91 -35.13 -13.96
N LYS A 175 -26.55 -34.09 -13.19
CA LYS A 175 -26.83 -34.04 -11.75
C LYS A 175 -28.27 -33.65 -11.50
N PRO A 176 -28.98 -34.29 -10.54
CA PRO A 176 -30.39 -34.04 -10.29
C PRO A 176 -30.68 -32.64 -9.75
N TRP A 177 -29.68 -31.99 -9.13
CA TRP A 177 -29.77 -30.61 -8.63
C TRP A 177 -29.40 -29.56 -9.69
N SER A 178 -28.86 -29.97 -10.84
CA SER A 178 -28.46 -29.04 -11.90
C SER A 178 -29.69 -28.41 -12.56
N ARG A 179 -29.60 -27.12 -12.90
CA ARG A 179 -30.67 -26.36 -13.57
C ARG A 179 -30.24 -25.94 -14.97
N ASP A 180 -31.14 -25.31 -15.71
CA ASP A 180 -30.72 -24.67 -16.95
C ASP A 180 -29.78 -23.50 -16.65
N ARG A 181 -28.69 -23.44 -17.42
CA ARG A 181 -27.74 -22.33 -17.40
C ARG A 181 -28.02 -21.41 -18.58
N GLN A 182 -27.64 -20.15 -18.42
CA GLN A 182 -27.82 -19.15 -19.47
C GLN A 182 -26.53 -18.35 -19.68
N GLN A 183 -26.41 -17.73 -20.84
CA GLN A 183 -25.25 -16.92 -21.18
C GLN A 183 -25.52 -15.44 -20.94
N TYR A 184 -24.48 -14.72 -20.52
CA TYR A 184 -24.46 -13.26 -20.49
C TYR A 184 -23.19 -12.73 -21.17
N HIS A 185 -23.20 -11.46 -21.56
CA HIS A 185 -22.06 -10.81 -22.18
C HIS A 185 -21.12 -10.29 -21.09
N TYR A 186 -19.91 -10.82 -21.06
CA TYR A 186 -18.82 -10.35 -20.22
C TYR A 186 -17.90 -9.45 -21.04
N HIS A 187 -17.61 -8.26 -20.53
CA HIS A 187 -16.77 -7.26 -21.17
C HIS A 187 -15.40 -7.22 -20.48
N PHE A 188 -14.35 -7.57 -21.23
CA PHE A 188 -12.98 -7.41 -20.78
C PHE A 188 -12.53 -5.96 -20.90
N SER A 189 -11.56 -5.56 -20.06
CA SER A 189 -10.95 -4.23 -20.09
C SER A 189 -10.25 -3.90 -21.41
N ASP A 190 -9.83 -4.90 -22.18
CA ASP A 190 -9.24 -4.76 -23.52
C ASP A 190 -10.27 -4.68 -24.65
N GLY A 191 -11.56 -4.60 -24.33
CA GLY A 191 -12.66 -4.48 -25.29
C GLY A 191 -13.19 -5.81 -25.84
N ARG A 192 -12.58 -6.95 -25.50
CA ARG A 192 -13.14 -8.26 -25.88
C ARG A 192 -14.48 -8.50 -25.18
N ILE A 193 -15.43 -9.09 -25.91
CA ILE A 193 -16.73 -9.50 -25.37
C ILE A 193 -16.84 -11.03 -25.49
N VAL A 194 -17.15 -11.70 -24.39
CA VAL A 194 -17.30 -13.15 -24.33
C VAL A 194 -18.66 -13.53 -23.76
N LYS A 195 -19.29 -14.56 -24.33
CA LYS A 195 -20.49 -15.18 -23.76
C LYS A 195 -20.10 -16.14 -22.64
N ALA A 196 -20.26 -15.68 -21.40
CA ALA A 196 -19.95 -16.47 -20.22
C ALA A 196 -21.21 -17.18 -19.70
N TRP A 197 -21.04 -18.37 -19.14
CA TRP A 197 -22.12 -19.09 -18.48
C TRP A 197 -22.45 -18.48 -17.11
N SER A 198 -23.74 -18.42 -16.82
CA SER A 198 -24.30 -18.11 -15.51
C SER A 198 -25.24 -19.24 -15.08
N TYR A 199 -25.26 -19.51 -13.79
CA TYR A 199 -25.88 -20.68 -13.16
C TYR A 199 -26.91 -20.24 -12.14
N HIS A 200 -27.97 -21.03 -11.96
CA HIS A 200 -29.02 -20.67 -11.02
C HIS A 200 -28.50 -20.68 -9.57
N ASN A 201 -28.96 -19.75 -8.73
CA ASN A 201 -28.50 -19.61 -7.34
C ASN A 201 -28.66 -20.87 -6.48
N SER A 202 -29.58 -21.77 -6.83
CA SER A 202 -29.74 -23.05 -6.14
C SER A 202 -28.52 -23.97 -6.26
N GLU A 203 -27.68 -23.80 -7.28
CA GLU A 203 -26.49 -24.63 -7.50
C GLU A 203 -25.25 -24.12 -6.73
N MET A 204 -25.36 -22.99 -6.04
CA MET A 204 -24.20 -22.31 -5.45
C MET A 204 -23.53 -23.13 -4.34
N VAL A 205 -24.31 -23.85 -3.54
CA VAL A 205 -23.78 -24.72 -2.47
C VAL A 205 -23.00 -25.90 -3.06
N GLU A 206 -23.54 -26.51 -4.12
CA GLU A 206 -22.89 -27.61 -4.85
C GLU A 206 -21.58 -27.15 -5.49
N PHE A 207 -21.57 -25.96 -6.09
CA PHE A 207 -20.36 -25.38 -6.66
C PHE A 207 -19.28 -25.15 -5.60
N ARG A 208 -19.61 -24.50 -4.48
CA ARG A 208 -18.65 -24.24 -3.40
C ARG A 208 -18.06 -25.54 -2.84
N THR A 209 -18.93 -26.53 -2.62
CA THR A 209 -18.53 -27.85 -2.13
C THR A 209 -17.59 -28.55 -3.10
N TRP A 210 -17.90 -28.52 -4.40
CA TRP A 210 -17.05 -29.04 -5.45
C TRP A 210 -15.73 -28.28 -5.59
N LEU A 211 -15.76 -26.95 -5.54
CA LEU A 211 -14.57 -26.11 -5.69
C LEU A 211 -13.56 -26.42 -4.58
N GLU A 212 -14.03 -26.54 -3.34
CA GLU A 212 -13.18 -26.84 -2.19
C GLU A 212 -12.70 -28.29 -2.21
N ASN A 213 -13.60 -29.27 -2.34
CA ASN A 213 -13.25 -30.68 -2.12
C ASN A 213 -12.67 -31.39 -3.35
N GLU A 214 -12.97 -30.91 -4.55
CA GLU A 214 -12.59 -31.55 -5.81
C GLU A 214 -11.59 -30.69 -6.59
N TYR A 215 -11.97 -29.47 -6.95
CA TYR A 215 -11.14 -28.65 -7.83
C TYR A 215 -9.82 -28.25 -7.18
N LYS A 216 -9.88 -27.64 -5.99
CA LYS A 216 -8.70 -27.11 -5.28
C LYS A 216 -7.64 -28.17 -5.01
N PHE A 217 -8.03 -29.38 -4.63
CA PHE A 217 -7.07 -30.43 -4.26
C PHE A 217 -6.69 -31.36 -5.41
N LYS A 218 -7.58 -31.60 -6.38
CA LYS A 218 -7.33 -32.61 -7.42
C LYS A 218 -6.98 -32.01 -8.78
N LEU A 219 -7.62 -30.89 -9.15
CA LEU A 219 -7.51 -30.33 -10.50
C LEU A 219 -6.59 -29.12 -10.56
N MET A 220 -6.63 -28.26 -9.54
CA MET A 220 -5.80 -27.06 -9.47
C MET A 220 -4.30 -27.38 -9.46
N PRO A 221 -3.79 -28.35 -8.66
CA PRO A 221 -2.35 -28.61 -8.65
C PRO A 221 -1.83 -29.05 -10.02
N SER A 222 -2.56 -29.92 -10.73
CA SER A 222 -2.21 -30.33 -12.09
C SER A 222 -2.29 -29.18 -13.09
N TYR A 223 -3.28 -28.29 -12.96
CA TYR A 223 -3.37 -27.08 -13.78
C TYR A 223 -2.17 -26.16 -13.57
N LEU A 224 -1.83 -25.85 -12.31
CA LEU A 224 -0.73 -24.97 -11.95
C LEU A 224 0.62 -25.57 -12.34
N LEU A 225 0.84 -26.87 -12.09
CA LEU A 225 2.07 -27.57 -12.46
C LEU A 225 2.30 -27.56 -13.97
N ARG A 226 1.27 -27.88 -14.77
CA ARG A 226 1.36 -27.85 -16.23
C ARG A 226 1.71 -26.46 -16.75
N LYS A 227 1.22 -25.41 -16.07
CA LYS A 227 1.31 -24.04 -16.54
C LYS A 227 2.58 -23.32 -16.11
N TYR A 228 3.01 -23.52 -14.87
CA TYR A 228 4.11 -22.77 -14.24
C TYR A 228 5.29 -23.67 -13.84
N GLY A 229 5.21 -24.98 -14.05
CA GLY A 229 6.26 -25.93 -13.70
C GLY A 229 6.41 -26.19 -12.19
N ALA A 230 7.52 -26.81 -11.80
CA ALA A 230 7.79 -27.28 -10.44
C ALA A 230 7.99 -26.18 -9.39
N ILE A 231 8.00 -24.90 -9.79
CA ILE A 231 8.05 -23.72 -8.91
C ILE A 231 6.83 -23.67 -7.95
N SER A 232 5.78 -24.48 -8.20
CA SER A 232 4.44 -24.37 -7.61
C SER A 232 4.08 -25.35 -6.47
N LEU A 233 4.94 -26.32 -6.10
CA LEU A 233 4.54 -27.42 -5.20
C LEU A 233 5.09 -27.34 -3.77
N GLU A 234 6.22 -26.66 -3.53
CA GLU A 234 6.77 -26.51 -2.17
C GLU A 234 5.93 -25.58 -1.26
N SER A 235 5.15 -24.67 -1.86
CA SER A 235 4.22 -23.76 -1.17
C SER A 235 2.80 -24.31 -1.02
N CYS A 236 2.45 -25.41 -1.71
CA CYS A 236 1.15 -26.07 -1.59
C CYS A 236 1.08 -27.10 -0.44
N SER A 237 2.22 -27.55 0.11
CA SER A 237 2.27 -28.59 1.15
C SER A 237 2.13 -28.07 2.58
N VAL A 238 1.97 -26.74 2.76
CA VAL A 238 1.97 -26.07 4.08
C VAL A 238 0.62 -25.39 4.40
N ALA A 239 -0.46 -25.71 3.68
CA ALA A 239 -1.79 -25.14 3.92
C ALA A 239 -2.85 -26.23 4.16
#